data_AF-A0A2D6IME0-F1
#
_entry.id   AF-A0A2D6IME0-F1
#
_cell.length_a   1.000
_cell.length_b   1.000
_cell.length_c   1.000
_cell.angle_alpha   90.00
_cell.angle_beta   90.00
_cell.angle_gamma   90.00
#
_symmetry.space_group_name_H-M   'P 1'
#
loop_
_entity.id
_entity.type
_entity.pdbx_description
1 polymer ?
#
loop_
_entity_poly.entity_id
_entity_poly.type
_entity_poly.pdbx_seq_one_letter_code
_entity_poly.pdbx_strand_id
1 'polypeptide(L)'
;YHICTRGVEQRNIFHHNADKRRFTDLLIHYLPRGEIRSYSIAKKFGHDIKRTQSGAGLIDLLAYCLMDNHIHLLVRENVEGGTSKYMHRILTSYARFFNMESVISFV
;
A
#
# COMPACT_ATOMS: atom_id res chain seq x y z
N TYR A 1 -15.88 -1.75 3.72
CA TYR A 1 -15.27 -3.09 3.49
C TYR A 1 -14.20 -3.35 4.52
N HIS A 2 -14.16 -4.57 5.07
CA HIS A 2 -12.99 -5.10 5.77
C HIS A 2 -12.23 -6.00 4.80
N ILE A 3 -10.99 -5.65 4.49
CA ILE A 3 -10.15 -6.33 3.51
C ILE A 3 -8.99 -6.99 4.25
N CYS A 4 -8.73 -8.26 3.94
CA CYS A 4 -7.59 -9.01 4.44
C CYS A 4 -6.72 -9.47 3.27
N THR A 5 -5.41 -9.26 3.37
CA THR A 5 -4.43 -9.79 2.42
C THR A 5 -3.38 -10.56 3.17
N ARG A 6 -3.10 -11.80 2.76
CA ARG A 6 -2.17 -12.71 3.42
C ARG A 6 -1.06 -13.14 2.47
N GLY A 7 0.14 -13.35 3.01
CA GLY A 7 1.25 -13.94 2.27
C GLY A 7 0.93 -15.36 1.76
N VAL A 8 1.41 -15.67 0.56
CA VAL A 8 1.37 -17.04 0.00
C VAL A 8 2.12 -17.98 0.95
N GLU A 9 1.58 -19.18 1.16
CA GLU A 9 2.16 -20.18 2.09
C GLU A 9 2.38 -19.66 3.51
N GLN A 10 1.59 -18.67 3.94
CA GLN A 10 1.70 -18.03 5.27
C GLN A 10 3.03 -17.34 5.53
N ARG A 11 3.84 -17.12 4.48
CA ARG A 11 5.15 -16.47 4.62
C ARG A 11 5.00 -15.05 5.15
N ASN A 12 6.01 -14.62 5.90
CA ASN A 12 6.11 -13.22 6.31
C ASN A 12 6.26 -12.36 5.05
N ILE A 13 5.44 -11.31 4.97
CA ILE A 13 5.49 -10.28 3.93
C ILE A 13 6.19 -9.02 4.44
N PHE A 14 6.32 -8.86 5.75
CA PHE A 14 7.17 -7.85 6.41
C PHE A 14 8.25 -8.58 7.20
N HIS A 15 9.51 -8.40 6.82
CA HIS A 15 10.67 -8.96 7.51
C HIS A 15 11.27 -7.96 8.51
N HIS A 16 11.14 -6.66 8.22
CA HIS A 16 11.66 -5.59 9.05
C HIS A 16 10.59 -4.50 9.29
N ASN A 17 10.78 -3.73 10.35
CA ASN A 17 9.94 -2.54 10.60
C ASN A 17 10.01 -1.51 9.45
N ALA A 18 11.09 -1.52 8.64
CA ALA A 18 11.21 -0.72 7.44
C ALA A 18 10.14 -1.07 6.39
N ASP A 19 9.77 -2.35 6.29
CA ASP A 19 8.80 -2.85 5.33
C ASP A 19 7.39 -2.39 5.71
N LYS A 20 7.07 -2.45 7.01
CA LYS A 20 5.81 -1.90 7.55
C LYS A 20 5.72 -0.40 7.32
N ARG A 21 6.79 0.35 7.58
CA ARG A 21 6.84 1.80 7.30
C ARG A 21 6.62 2.09 5.82
N ARG A 22 7.30 1.37 4.94
CA ARG A 22 7.12 1.50 3.50
C ARG A 22 5.67 1.21 3.10
N PHE A 23 5.06 0.16 3.65
CA PHE A 23 3.67 -0.17 3.35
C PHE A 23 2.71 0.93 3.82
N THR A 24 2.93 1.50 5.00
CA THR A 24 2.19 2.69 5.46
C THR A 24 2.33 3.87 4.49
N ASP A 25 3.52 4.12 3.96
CA ASP A 25 3.70 5.17 2.95
C ASP A 25 2.89 4.86 1.67
N LEU A 26 2.86 3.60 1.23
CA LEU A 26 2.03 3.19 0.09
C LEU A 26 0.55 3.40 0.36
N LEU A 27 0.09 3.07 1.57
CA LEU A 27 -1.30 3.28 1.98
C LEU A 27 -1.70 4.74 1.80
N ILE A 28 -0.87 5.69 2.21
CA ILE A 28 -1.16 7.12 2.11
C ILE A 28 -0.97 7.63 0.67
N HIS A 29 0.13 7.24 0.01
CA HIS A 29 0.51 7.68 -1.33
C HIS A 29 -0.57 7.43 -2.38
N TYR A 30 -1.28 6.31 -2.28
CA TYR A 30 -2.28 5.89 -3.27
C TYR A 30 -3.73 6.27 -2.92
N LEU A 31 -3.99 7.00 -1.83
CA LEU A 31 -5.33 7.50 -1.48
C LEU A 31 -5.93 8.49 -2.51
N PRO A 32 -5.17 9.48 -3.04
CA PRO A 32 -5.74 10.50 -3.91
C PRO A 32 -6.45 9.93 -5.16
N ARG A 33 -7.43 10.68 -5.66
CA ARG A 33 -8.00 10.42 -6.99
C ARG A 33 -7.03 10.90 -8.09
N GLY A 34 -7.20 10.35 -9.29
CA GLY A 34 -6.44 10.77 -10.47
C GLY A 34 -5.16 9.97 -10.71
N GLU A 35 -4.29 10.54 -11.55
CA GLU A 35 -2.99 9.98 -11.91
C GLU A 35 -2.00 10.18 -10.78
N ILE A 36 -1.40 9.09 -10.33
CA ILE A 36 -0.41 9.07 -9.27
C ILE A 36 0.86 8.44 -9.84
N ARG A 37 2.00 9.12 -9.66
CA ARG A 37 3.31 8.57 -10.00
C ARG A 37 3.58 7.31 -9.18
N SER A 38 4.44 6.42 -9.69
CA SER A 38 4.88 5.28 -8.88
C SER A 38 5.56 5.79 -7.59
N TYR A 39 5.37 5.06 -6.49
CA TYR A 39 5.93 5.45 -5.19
C TYR A 39 7.45 5.65 -5.26
N SER A 40 8.18 4.78 -5.97
CA SER A 40 9.63 4.91 -6.14
C SER A 40 10.06 6.21 -6.83
N ILE A 41 9.30 6.66 -7.85
CA ILE A 41 9.56 7.94 -8.53
C ILE A 41 9.23 9.09 -7.58
N ALA A 42 8.07 9.05 -6.91
CA ALA A 42 7.67 10.10 -5.97
C ALA A 42 8.68 10.26 -4.83
N LYS A 43 9.21 9.16 -4.30
CA LYS A 43 10.28 9.14 -3.29
C LYS A 43 11.58 9.77 -3.77
N LYS A 44 11.96 9.57 -5.03
CA LYS A 44 13.18 10.14 -5.61
C LYS A 44 13.14 11.67 -5.78
N PHE A 45 11.96 12.22 -6.07
CA PHE A 45 11.79 13.64 -6.41
C PHE A 45 11.19 14.50 -5.27
N GLY A 46 11.30 14.04 -4.04
CA GLY A 46 10.65 14.67 -2.89
C GLY A 46 9.22 14.18 -2.75
N HIS A 47 9.02 13.19 -1.87
CA HIS A 47 7.71 12.63 -1.58
C HIS A 47 6.95 13.55 -0.64
N ASP A 48 6.12 14.43 -1.20
CA ASP A 48 5.20 15.22 -0.41
C ASP A 48 3.96 14.37 -0.07
N ILE A 49 3.96 13.81 1.14
CA ILE A 49 2.80 13.11 1.69
C ILE A 49 1.72 14.13 2.01
N LYS A 50 0.87 14.43 1.03
CA LYS A 50 -0.30 15.29 1.24
C LYS A 50 -1.44 14.46 1.83
N ARG A 51 -2.02 14.97 2.91
CA ARG A 51 -3.22 14.37 3.51
C ARG A 51 -4.35 14.42 2.48
N THR A 52 -4.91 13.26 2.17
CA THR A 52 -6.14 13.17 1.39
C THR A 52 -7.31 13.38 2.35
N GLN A 53 -8.14 14.40 2.09
CA GLN A 53 -9.34 14.64 2.88
C GLN A 53 -10.35 13.50 2.69
N SER A 54 -11.16 13.24 3.73
CA SER A 54 -12.22 12.24 3.65
C SER A 54 -13.17 12.56 2.50
N GLY A 55 -13.54 11.52 1.72
CA GLY A 55 -14.35 11.65 0.51
C GLY A 55 -13.57 12.09 -0.73
N ALA A 56 -12.39 12.72 -0.60
CA ALA A 56 -11.63 13.22 -1.74
C ALA A 56 -10.78 12.14 -2.45
N GLY A 57 -10.50 11.01 -1.78
CA GLY A 57 -9.73 9.89 -2.31
C GLY A 57 -10.55 8.85 -3.08
N LEU A 58 -9.88 7.82 -3.64
CA LEU A 58 -10.54 6.63 -4.20
C LEU A 58 -11.36 5.90 -3.12
N ILE A 59 -10.78 5.84 -1.93
CA ILE A 59 -11.35 5.28 -0.72
C ILE A 59 -10.99 6.18 0.46
N ASP A 60 -11.72 6.05 1.54
CA ASP A 60 -11.30 6.50 2.86
C ASP A 60 -10.73 5.31 3.64
N LEU A 61 -9.47 5.42 4.05
CA LEU A 61 -8.83 4.46 4.93
C LEU A 61 -9.17 4.80 6.38
N LEU A 62 -10.05 4.01 6.99
CA LEU A 62 -10.59 4.27 8.33
C LEU A 62 -9.68 3.68 9.42
N ALA A 63 -9.15 2.49 9.17
CA ALA A 63 -8.19 1.82 10.06
C ALA A 63 -7.34 0.81 9.28
N TYR A 64 -6.16 0.49 9.80
CA TYR A 64 -5.32 -0.57 9.27
C TYR A 64 -4.56 -1.30 10.40
N CYS A 65 -4.21 -2.56 10.15
CA CYS A 65 -3.32 -3.35 10.99
C CYS A 65 -2.32 -4.10 10.11
N LEU A 66 -1.03 -4.01 10.46
CA LEU A 66 0.09 -4.63 9.73
C LEU A 66 0.73 -5.71 10.60
N MET A 67 0.42 -6.96 10.31
CA MET A 67 1.01 -8.14 10.93
C MET A 67 2.01 -8.77 9.97
N ASP A 68 2.99 -9.51 10.48
CA ASP A 68 4.17 -9.89 9.69
C ASP A 68 3.82 -10.68 8.42
N ASN A 69 2.75 -11.48 8.45
CA ASN A 69 2.28 -12.28 7.31
C ASN A 69 0.93 -11.81 6.73
N HIS A 70 0.30 -10.76 7.26
CA HIS A 70 -1.01 -10.30 6.77
C HIS A 70 -1.33 -8.83 7.07
N ILE A 71 -2.20 -8.26 6.24
CA ILE A 71 -2.65 -6.87 6.30
C ILE A 71 -4.17 -6.86 6.46
N HIS A 72 -4.67 -6.07 7.40
CA HIS A 72 -6.09 -5.77 7.56
C HIS A 72 -6.33 -4.31 7.24
N LEU A 73 -7.28 -4.01 6.35
CA LEU A 73 -7.71 -2.66 6.04
C LEU A 73 -9.22 -2.53 6.28
N LEU A 74 -9.61 -1.46 6.96
CA LEU A 74 -10.99 -1.02 7.04
C LEU A 74 -11.14 0.21 6.15
N VAL A 75 -11.90 0.07 5.06
CA VAL A 75 -12.04 1.12 4.04
C VAL A 75 -13.51 1.43 3.76
N ARG A 76 -13.78 2.69 3.44
CA ARG A 76 -15.03 3.13 2.82
C ARG A 76 -14.75 3.49 1.37
N GLU A 77 -15.52 2.93 0.45
CA GLU A 77 -15.40 3.27 -0.96
C GLU A 77 -16.04 4.64 -1.23
N ASN A 78 -15.32 5.52 -1.94
CA ASN A 78 -15.81 6.87 -2.25
C ASN A 78 -16.18 7.05 -3.73
N VAL A 79 -15.74 6.12 -4.59
CA VAL A 79 -16.04 6.07 -6.02
C VAL A 79 -16.24 4.61 -6.41
N GLU A 80 -17.14 4.34 -7.34
CA GLU A 80 -17.37 2.98 -7.84
C GLU A 80 -16.05 2.34 -8.33
N GLY A 81 -15.74 1.14 -7.81
CA GLY A 81 -14.51 0.42 -8.13
C GLY A 81 -13.24 1.03 -7.52
N GLY A 82 -13.36 2.05 -6.66
CA GLY A 82 -12.26 2.72 -5.99
C GLY A 82 -11.43 1.77 -5.12
N THR A 83 -12.09 0.84 -4.44
CA THR A 83 -11.45 -0.17 -3.59
C THR A 83 -10.55 -1.08 -4.42
N SER A 84 -11.06 -1.64 -5.51
CA SER A 84 -10.31 -2.53 -6.40
C SER A 84 -9.09 -1.81 -7.00
N LYS A 85 -9.28 -0.57 -7.48
CA LYS A 85 -8.20 0.25 -8.02
C LYS A 85 -7.13 0.59 -6.97
N TYR A 86 -7.56 0.91 -5.75
CA TYR A 86 -6.67 1.21 -4.62
C TYR A 86 -5.86 -0.03 -4.22
N MET A 87 -6.53 -1.18 -4.02
CA MET A 87 -5.87 -2.44 -3.68
C MET A 87 -4.86 -2.86 -4.75
N HIS A 88 -5.22 -2.75 -6.03
CA HIS A 88 -4.31 -3.05 -7.13
C HIS A 88 -3.04 -2.19 -7.08
N ARG A 89 -3.17 -0.88 -6.80
CA ARG A 89 -2.03 0.05 -6.69
C ARG A 89 -1.10 -0.31 -5.53
N ILE A 90 -1.63 -0.48 -4.33
CA ILE A 90 -0.80 -0.73 -3.14
C ILE A 90 -0.12 -2.10 -3.20
N LEU A 91 -0.86 -3.15 -3.60
CA LEU A 91 -0.34 -4.52 -3.60
C LEU A 91 0.70 -4.72 -4.71
N THR A 92 0.45 -4.19 -5.91
CA THR A 92 1.42 -4.27 -7.02
C THR A 92 2.70 -3.50 -6.69
N SER A 93 2.58 -2.30 -6.11
CA SER A 93 3.74 -1.51 -5.70
C SER A 93 4.58 -2.24 -4.64
N TYR A 94 3.92 -2.85 -3.66
CA TYR A 94 4.61 -3.59 -2.59
C TYR A 94 5.23 -4.90 -3.09
N ALA A 95 4.51 -5.68 -3.90
CA ALA A 95 5.03 -6.93 -4.47
C ALA A 95 6.29 -6.70 -5.30
N ARG A 96 6.36 -5.61 -6.08
CA ARG A 96 7.57 -5.23 -6.83
C ARG A 96 8.75 -4.94 -5.91
N PHE A 97 8.53 -4.23 -4.81
CA PHE A 97 9.57 -3.95 -3.81
C PHE A 97 10.05 -5.24 -3.14
N PHE A 98 9.12 -6.05 -2.63
CA PHE A 98 9.40 -7.32 -1.97
C PHE A 98 10.23 -8.27 -2.85
N ASN A 99 9.86 -8.38 -4.13
CA ASN A 99 10.57 -9.22 -5.08
C ASN A 99 11.95 -8.68 -5.43
N MET A 100 12.14 -7.36 -5.50
CA MET A 100 13.48 -6.77 -5.72
C MET A 100 14.43 -7.04 -4.55
N GLU A 101 13.97 -6.92 -3.30
CA GLU A 101 14.80 -7.24 -2.13
C GLU A 101 15.15 -8.72 -2.05
N SER A 102 14.18 -9.58 -2.40
CA SER A 102 14.39 -11.03 -2.46
C SER A 102 15.50 -11.38 -3.47
N VAL A 103 15.55 -10.71 -4.63
CA VAL A 103 16.58 -10.95 -5.65
C VAL A 103 17.97 -10.47 -5.21
N ILE A 104 18.06 -9.35 -4.48
CA ILE A 104 19.35 -8.81 -4.00
C ILE A 104 19.93 -9.67 -2.88
N SER A 105 19.10 -10.46 -2.17
CA SER A 105 19.55 -11.34 -1.10
C SER A 105 20.26 -12.62 -1.58
N PHE A 106 20.29 -12.88 -2.90
CA PHE A 106 20.95 -14.05 -3.52
C PHE A 106 22.15 -13.68 -4.42
N VAL A 107 22.63 -12.44 -4.37
CA VAL A 107 23.83 -11.96 -5.09
C VAL A 107 24.83 -11.45 -4.08
#